data_AF-A0A2E0V3E1-F1
#
_entry.id   AF-A0A2E0V3E1-F1
#
_cell.length_a   1.000
_cell.length_b   1.000
_cell.length_c   1.000
_cell.angle_alpha   90.00
_cell.angle_beta   90.00
_cell.angle_gamma   90.00
#
_symmetry.space_group_name_H-M   'P 1'
#
loop_
_entity.id
_entity.type
_entity.pdbx_description
1 polymer ?
#
loop_
_entity_poly.entity_id
_entity_poly.type
_entity_poly.pdbx_seq_one_letter_code
_entity_poly.pdbx_strand_id
1 'polypeptide(L)' 'MNLRNTSAFLAWVFVAFAPLLQAQELDTGLVAYFPFSGNANDESGNNNDGKAIGPVPARDRYGNQGSAFRFDGRD' A
#
# COMPACT_ATOMS: atom_id res chain seq x y z
N MET A 1 -12.69 9.64 -48.15
CA MET A 1 -11.68 9.92 -47.09
C MET A 1 -10.44 9.11 -47.41
N ASN A 2 -9.27 9.75 -47.50
CA ASN A 2 -8.06 9.17 -48.10
C ASN A 2 -7.31 8.30 -47.06
N LEU A 3 -7.23 6.98 -47.29
CA LEU A 3 -6.65 5.97 -46.37
C LEU A 3 -5.11 5.99 -46.27
N ARG A 4 -4.45 7.09 -46.65
CA ARG A 4 -2.97 7.13 -46.70
C ARG A 4 -2.28 7.36 -45.35
N ASN A 5 -3.03 7.70 -44.29
CA ASN A 5 -2.47 8.16 -43.01
C ASN A 5 -2.97 7.35 -41.79
N THR A 6 -3.52 6.14 -41.99
CA THR A 6 -4.13 5.34 -40.92
C THR A 6 -3.14 4.91 -39.83
N SER A 7 -1.87 4.69 -40.18
CA SER A 7 -0.81 4.29 -39.23
C SER A 7 -0.43 5.38 -38.23
N ALA A 8 -0.39 6.64 -38.68
CA ALA A 8 -0.10 7.78 -37.80
C ALA A 8 -1.27 8.09 -36.87
N PHE A 9 -2.51 7.87 -37.34
CA PHE A 9 -3.72 8.08 -36.54
C PHE A 9 -3.86 7.05 -35.40
N LEU A 10 -3.57 5.78 -35.67
CA LEU A 10 -3.57 4.72 -34.64
C LEU A 10 -2.48 4.92 -33.58
N ALA A 11 -1.28 5.34 -34.00
CA ALA A 11 -0.20 5.67 -33.06
C ALA A 11 -0.57 6.84 -32.14
N TRP A 12 -1.25 7.87 -32.66
CA TRP A 12 -1.72 9.02 -31.88
C TRP A 12 -2.82 8.65 -30.89
N VAL A 13 -3.75 7.76 -31.29
CA VAL A 13 -4.79 7.23 -30.39
C VAL A 13 -4.17 6.46 -29.22
N PHE A 14 -3.12 5.66 -29.46
CA PHE A 14 -2.41 4.95 -28.39
C PHE A 14 -1.65 5.89 -27.45
N VAL A 15 -0.96 6.91 -27.97
CA VAL A 15 -0.21 7.88 -27.15
C VAL A 15 -1.15 8.79 -26.35
N ALA A 16 -2.28 9.21 -26.93
CA ALA A 16 -3.25 10.08 -26.28
C ALA A 16 -4.09 9.36 -25.21
N PHE A 17 -4.20 8.03 -25.24
CA PHE A 17 -5.01 7.25 -24.30
C PHE A 17 -4.19 6.51 -23.22
N ALA A 18 -2.85 6.47 -23.35
CA ALA A 18 -1.95 5.90 -22.35
C ALA A 18 -1.98 6.56 -20.95
N PRO A 19 -2.20 7.88 -20.77
CA PRO A 19 -2.15 8.49 -19.43
C PRO A 19 -3.42 8.27 -18.58
N LEU A 20 -4.42 7.53 -19.06
CA LEU A 20 -5.59 7.14 -18.25
C LEU A 20 -5.35 5.90 -17.38
N LEU A 21 -4.16 5.29 -17.48
CA LEU A 21 -3.75 4.10 -16.73
C LEU A 21 -2.79 4.50 -15.59
N GLN A 22 -3.16 5.48 -14.75
CA GLN A 22 -2.47 5.64 -13.48
C GLN A 22 -3.01 4.62 -12.48
N ALA A 23 -2.13 3.73 -12.00
CA ALA A 23 -2.42 2.95 -10.81
C ALA A 23 -2.64 3.89 -9.63
N GLN A 24 -3.57 3.55 -8.73
CA GLN A 24 -3.80 4.31 -7.52
C GLN A 24 -2.53 4.29 -6.64
N GLU A 25 -1.96 5.46 -6.35
CA GLU A 25 -0.92 5.61 -5.32
C GLU A 25 -1.56 5.31 -3.96
N LEU A 26 -1.03 4.30 -3.27
CA LEU A 26 -1.54 3.87 -1.96
C LEU A 26 -0.94 4.67 -0.80
N ASP A 27 0.08 5.47 -1.08
CA ASP A 27 0.77 6.35 -0.13
C ASP A 27 0.15 7.74 -0.04
N THR A 28 -0.63 8.17 -1.04
CA THR A 28 -1.33 9.45 -1.00
C THR A 28 -2.34 9.46 0.15
N GLY A 29 -2.03 10.25 1.18
CA GLY A 29 -2.83 10.36 2.40
C GLY A 29 -2.57 9.26 3.44
N LEU A 30 -1.56 8.39 3.24
CA LEU A 30 -1.14 7.42 4.23
C LEU A 30 -0.52 8.15 5.43
N VAL A 31 -1.14 7.99 6.60
CA VAL A 31 -0.68 8.65 7.84
C VAL A 31 0.35 7.79 8.57
N ALA A 32 0.10 6.48 8.69
CA ALA A 32 0.98 5.52 9.34
C ALA A 32 0.75 4.11 8.79
N TYR A 33 1.74 3.25 8.90
CA TYR A 33 1.67 1.85 8.48
C TYR A 33 2.38 0.94 9.49
N PHE A 34 1.57 0.16 10.24
CA PHE A 34 2.06 -0.81 11.22
C PHE A 34 1.88 -2.23 10.67
N PRO A 35 2.93 -2.86 10.10
CA PRO A 35 2.81 -4.21 9.51
C PRO A 35 2.71 -5.32 10.55
N PHE A 36 2.74 -4.98 11.84
CA PHE A 36 2.86 -5.93 12.96
C PHE A 36 4.02 -6.90 12.78
N SER A 37 5.23 -6.39 12.54
CA SER A 37 6.47 -7.18 12.35
C SER A 37 7.20 -7.49 13.67
N GLY A 38 6.47 -7.58 14.78
CA GLY A 38 7.02 -7.80 16.13
C GLY A 38 7.42 -6.52 16.88
N ASN A 39 7.25 -5.35 16.28
CA ASN A 39 7.39 -4.04 16.93
C ASN A 39 6.20 -3.13 16.57
N ALA A 40 6.20 -1.91 17.10
CA ALA A 40 5.17 -0.89 16.84
C ALA A 40 5.74 0.28 16.01
N ASN A 41 6.73 0.02 15.15
CA ASN A 41 7.36 1.05 14.34
C ASN A 41 6.48 1.39 13.13
N ASP A 42 6.49 2.66 12.74
CA ASP A 42 5.78 3.16 11.58
C ASP A 42 6.63 3.02 10.33
N GLU A 43 6.23 2.09 9.45
CA GLU A 43 6.90 1.80 8.19
C GLU A 43 6.36 2.65 7.02
N SER A 44 5.52 3.66 7.29
CA SER A 44 5.06 4.59 6.24
C SER A 44 6.12 5.64 5.88
N GLY A 45 7.18 5.77 6.68
CA GLY A 45 8.19 6.82 6.54
C GLY A 45 7.79 8.16 7.16
N ASN A 46 6.67 8.23 7.89
CA ASN A 46 6.21 9.46 8.53
C ASN A 46 6.70 9.63 9.98
N ASN A 47 7.52 8.69 10.48
CA ASN A 47 8.09 8.69 11.83
C ASN A 47 7.03 8.73 12.95
N ASN A 48 5.85 8.15 12.72
CA ASN A 48 4.82 8.02 13.75
C ASN A 48 5.02 6.74 14.59
N ASP A 49 6.26 6.48 15.00
CA ASP A 49 6.62 5.28 15.78
C ASP A 49 5.78 5.18 17.06
N GLY A 50 5.17 4.03 17.24
CA GLY A 50 4.39 3.69 18.42
C GLY A 50 5.22 2.97 19.48
N LYS A 51 4.60 2.79 20.65
CA LYS A 51 5.08 1.90 21.71
C LYS A 51 3.94 0.96 22.11
N ALA A 52 4.18 -0.35 22.00
CA ALA A 52 3.24 -1.33 22.52
C ALA A 52 3.31 -1.34 24.06
N ILE A 53 2.21 -0.97 24.72
CA ILE A 53 2.08 -0.98 26.19
C ILE A 53 0.95 -1.94 26.53
N GLY A 54 1.29 -3.15 26.97
CA GLY A 54 0.33 -4.20 27.35
C GLY A 54 0.22 -5.34 26.31
N PRO A 55 -0.11 -5.07 25.04
CA PRO A 55 -0.25 -6.09 24.01
C PRO A 55 1.04 -6.89 23.81
N VAL A 56 0.87 -8.20 23.61
CA VAL A 56 2.00 -9.10 23.35
C VAL A 56 2.01 -9.56 21.89
N PRO A 57 3.19 -9.71 21.25
CA PRO A 57 3.29 -10.33 19.94
C PRO A 57 2.64 -11.71 19.91
N ALA A 58 1.86 -11.98 18.87
CA ALA A 58 1.07 -13.18 18.71
C ALA A 58 1.26 -13.80 17.32
N ARG A 59 0.69 -14.98 17.11
CA ARG A 59 0.59 -15.58 15.79
C ARG A 59 -0.54 -14.92 15.00
N ASP A 60 -0.34 -14.69 13.71
CA ASP A 60 -1.43 -14.26 12.82
C ASP A 60 -2.41 -15.41 12.51
N ARG A 61 -3.42 -15.13 11.68
CA ARG A 61 -4.42 -16.11 11.23
C ARG A 61 -3.86 -17.28 10.41
N TYR A 62 -2.61 -17.19 9.96
CA TYR A 62 -1.89 -18.22 9.21
C TYR A 62 -0.84 -18.95 10.05
N GLY A 63 -0.71 -18.61 11.33
CA GLY A 63 0.25 -19.22 12.26
C GLY A 63 1.64 -18.59 12.28
N ASN A 64 1.86 -17.50 11.52
CA ASN A 64 3.13 -16.78 11.46
C ASN A 64 3.37 -16.04 12.78
N GLN A 65 4.49 -16.33 13.44
CA GLN A 65 4.80 -15.79 14.75
C GLN A 65 5.24 -14.32 14.66
N GLY A 66 4.73 -13.49 15.58
CA GLY A 66 5.10 -12.08 15.66
C GLY A 66 4.43 -11.20 14.61
N SER A 67 3.50 -11.75 13.83
CA SER A 67 2.75 -11.07 12.75
C SER A 67 1.40 -10.49 13.20
N ALA A 68 1.16 -10.41 14.51
CA ALA A 68 -0.05 -9.87 15.13
C ALA A 68 0.22 -9.46 16.58
N PHE A 69 -0.72 -8.75 17.21
CA PHE A 69 -0.74 -8.48 18.65
C PHE A 69 -1.99 -9.04 19.31
N ARG A 70 -1.82 -9.58 20.52
CA ARG A 70 -2.94 -10.02 21.38
C ARG A 70 -3.16 -9.03 22.50
N PHE A 71 -4.38 -8.53 22.59
CA PHE A 71 -4.90 -7.68 23.67
C PHE A 71 -5.66 -8.56 24.65
N ASP A 72 -5.40 -8.42 25.95
CA ASP A 72 -6.08 -9.19 26.99
C ASP A 72 -7.17 -8.39 27.73
N GLY A 73 -7.23 -7.08 27.50
CA GLY A 73 -8.28 -6.18 28.00
C GLY A 73 -8.13 -5.83 29.47
N ARG A 74 -6.90 -5.79 30.00
CA ARG A 74 -6.60 -5.56 31.42
C ARG A 74 -5.72 -4.35 31.69
N ASP A 75 -5.40 -3.61 30.64
CA ASP A 75 -4.41 -2.56 30.51
C ASP A 75 -5.04 -1.20 30.18
#